data_AF-A0A2D6TYY9-F1
#
_entry.id   AF-A0A2D6TYY9-F1
#
_cell.length_a   1.000
_cell.length_b   1.000
_cell.length_c   1.000
_cell.angle_alpha   90.00
_cell.angle_beta   90.00
_cell.angle_gamma   90.00
#
_symmetry.space_group_name_H-M   'P 1'
#
loop_
_entity.id
_entity.type
_entity.pdbx_description
1 polymer ?
#
loop_
_entity_poly.entity_id
_entity_poly.type
_entity_poly.pdbx_seq_one_letter_code
_entity_poly.pdbx_strand_id
1 'polypeptide(L)' 'MEQKDRGIDKEEIERAWKSILIGIGENPDREGLKNTPIRIAKMYKELFRGYNKGNKPYLTTFNNNPVPISFMSKGLYTDI' A
#
# COMPACT_ATOMS: atom_id res chain seq x y z
N MET A 1 -19.98 5.29 -16.97
CA MET A 1 -20.61 5.00 -15.66
C MET A 1 -19.77 5.66 -14.60
N GLU A 2 -20.33 6.59 -13.84
CA GLU A 2 -19.60 7.28 -12.78
C GLU A 2 -19.41 6.34 -11.60
N GLN A 3 -18.18 5.83 -11.44
CA GLN A 3 -17.87 4.92 -10.34
C GLN A 3 -17.72 5.75 -9.06
N LYS A 4 -18.81 5.80 -8.28
CA LYS A 4 -18.85 6.44 -6.96
C LYS A 4 -17.78 5.78 -6.09
N ASP A 5 -16.83 6.57 -5.58
CA ASP A 5 -15.77 6.12 -4.67
C ASP A 5 -16.41 5.67 -3.35
N ARG A 6 -16.84 4.42 -3.30
CA ARG A 6 -17.24 3.75 -2.08
C ARG A 6 -15.95 3.15 -1.53
N GLY A 7 -15.44 3.74 -0.45
CA GLY A 7 -14.33 3.17 0.29
C GLY A 7 -14.62 1.72 0.68
N ILE A 8 -13.59 1.01 1.13
CA ILE A 8 -13.69 -0.40 1.52
C ILE A 8 -14.80 -0.61 2.57
N ASP A 9 -15.79 -1.43 2.21
CA ASP A 9 -16.89 -1.88 3.07
C ASP A 9 -16.39 -3.00 3.98
N LYS A 10 -16.26 -2.71 5.27
CA LYS A 10 -15.68 -3.66 6.22
C LYS A 10 -16.64 -4.77 6.56
N GLU A 11 -17.91 -4.43 6.75
CA GLU A 11 -18.97 -5.36 7.10
C GLU A 11 -19.15 -6.41 6.00
N GLU A 12 -19.06 -6.01 4.73
CA GLU A 12 -19.10 -6.93 3.59
C GLU A 12 -17.87 -7.84 3.55
N ILE A 13 -16.67 -7.31 3.76
CA ILE A 13 -15.46 -8.14 3.82
C ILE A 13 -15.53 -9.13 4.99
N GLU A 14 -16.00 -8.70 6.16
CA GLU A 14 -16.16 -9.58 7.31
C GLU A 14 -17.14 -10.72 7.02
N ARG A 15 -18.28 -10.43 6.37
CA ARG A 15 -19.24 -11.45 5.92
C ARG A 15 -18.61 -12.41 4.94
N ALA A 16 -17.93 -11.90 3.90
CA ALA A 16 -17.28 -12.72 2.89
C ALA A 16 -16.23 -13.67 3.51
N TRP A 17 -15.43 -13.19 4.47
CA TRP A 17 -14.45 -14.03 5.15
C TRP A 17 -15.09 -15.08 6.07
N LYS A 18 -16.20 -14.77 6.74
CA LYS A 18 -16.97 -15.80 7.45
C LYS A 18 -17.46 -16.89 6.50
N SER A 19 -17.98 -16.52 5.32
CA SER A 19 -18.39 -17.48 4.29
C SER A 19 -17.23 -18.33 3.77
N ILE A 20 -16.05 -17.73 3.55
CA ILE A 20 -14.85 -18.47 3.13
C ILE A 20 -14.44 -19.49 4.19
N LEU A 21 -14.39 -19.09 5.46
CA LEU A 21 -14.04 -19.99 6.57
C LEU A 21 -15.00 -21.19 6.63
N ILE A 22 -16.31 -20.94 6.51
CA ILE A 22 -17.31 -22.01 6.44
C ILE A 22 -17.07 -22.90 5.21
N GLY A 23 -16.78 -22.31 4.05
CA GLY A 23 -16.55 -23.02 2.79
C GLY A 23 -15.34 -23.95 2.81
N ILE A 24 -14.33 -23.66 3.64
CA ILE A 24 -13.15 -24.52 3.82
C ILE A 24 -13.30 -25.52 4.99
N GLY A 25 -14.48 -25.57 5.63
CA GLY A 25 -14.75 -26.47 6.76
C GLY A 25 -14.27 -25.97 8.13
N GLU A 26 -13.92 -24.69 8.26
CA GLU A 26 -13.55 -24.10 9.55
C GLU A 26 -14.78 -23.58 10.32
N ASN A 27 -14.67 -23.55 11.65
CA ASN A 27 -15.67 -22.90 12.51
C ASN A 27 -15.31 -21.42 12.75
N PRO A 28 -16.04 -20.44 12.19
CA PRO A 28 -15.72 -19.02 12.36
C PRO A 28 -15.90 -18.51 13.80
N ASP A 29 -16.69 -19.19 14.64
CA ASP A 29 -16.97 -18.77 16.01
C ASP A 29 -15.96 -19.33 17.03
N ARG A 30 -15.00 -20.16 16.60
CA ARG A 30 -13.93 -20.64 17.48
C ARG A 30 -13.03 -19.48 17.93
N GLU A 31 -12.51 -19.55 19.15
CA GLU A 31 -11.76 -18.48 19.80
C GLU A 31 -10.66 -17.86 18.90
N GLY A 32 -9.87 -18.71 18.23
CA GLY A 32 -8.78 -18.26 17.35
C GLY A 32 -9.23 -17.58 16.04
N LEU A 33 -10.48 -17.78 15.59
CA LEU A 33 -10.99 -17.22 14.34
C LEU A 33 -12.05 -16.14 14.49
N LYS A 34 -12.72 -16.04 15.65
CA LYS A 34 -13.80 -15.08 15.86
C LYS A 34 -13.44 -13.65 15.45
N ASN A 35 -12.19 -13.25 15.71
CA ASN A 35 -11.68 -11.91 15.39
C ASN A 35 -10.93 -11.84 14.04
N THR A 36 -10.73 -12.96 13.34
CA THR A 36 -10.01 -13.01 12.06
C THR A 36 -10.68 -12.18 10.97
N PRO A 37 -12.00 -12.28 10.72
CA PRO A 37 -12.67 -11.44 9.71
C PRO A 37 -12.45 -9.94 9.94
N ILE A 38 -12.53 -9.48 11.18
CA ILE A 38 -12.33 -8.08 11.58
C ILE A 38 -10.90 -7.63 11.27
N ARG A 39 -9.90 -8.45 11.60
CA ARG A 39 -8.48 -8.14 11.32
C ARG A 39 -8.22 -8.06 9.82
N ILE A 40 -8.84 -8.94 9.03
CA ILE A 40 -8.68 -8.94 7.58
C ILE A 40 -9.33 -7.70 6.95
N ALA A 41 -10.54 -7.32 7.39
CA ALA A 41 -11.18 -6.09 6.91
C ALA A 41 -10.32 -4.83 7.19
N LYS A 42 -9.68 -4.76 8.37
CA LYS A 42 -8.72 -3.69 8.68
C LYS A 42 -7.50 -3.73 7.76
N MET A 43 -6.93 -4.90 7.53
CA MET A 43 -5.78 -5.07 6.63
C MET A 43 -6.12 -4.68 5.19
N TYR A 44 -7.28 -5.09 4.67
CA TYR A 44 -7.72 -4.78 3.31
C TYR A 44 -7.95 -3.29 3.12
N LYS A 45 -8.46 -2.59 4.13
CA LYS A 45 -8.54 -1.12 4.10
C LYS A 45 -7.17 -0.48 3.86
N GLU A 46 -6.11 -0.96 4.51
CA GLU A 46 -4.77 -0.41 4.34
C GLU A 46 -4.12 -0.82 3.02
N LEU A 47 -4.22 -2.09 2.63
CA LEU A 47 -3.64 -2.59 1.38
C LEU A 47 -4.23 -1.90 0.15
N PHE A 48 -5.54 -1.66 0.16
CA PHE A 48 -6.27 -1.08 -0.97
C PHE A 48 -6.52 0.43 -0.83
N ARG A 49 -5.91 1.10 0.15
CA ARG A 49 -6.09 2.55 0.38
C ARG A 49 -5.72 3.41 -0.83
N GLY A 50 -4.85 2.91 -1.71
CA GLY A 50 -4.41 3.61 -2.92
C GLY A 50 -5.47 3.71 -4.02
N TYR A 51 -6.55 2.93 -3.97
CA TYR A 51 -7.65 3.05 -4.94
C TYR A 51 -8.57 4.23 -4.66
N ASN A 52 -8.59 4.74 -3.43
CA ASN A 52 -9.29 5.97 -3.09
C ASN A 52 -8.55 7.15 -3.74
N LYS A 53 -9.22 7.84 -4.67
CA LYS A 53 -8.61 8.95 -5.42
C LYS A 53 -8.30 10.16 -4.53
N GLY A 54 -8.97 10.29 -3.38
CA GLY A 54 -8.67 11.28 -2.35
C GLY A 54 -7.35 11.02 -1.62
N ASN A 55 -6.80 9.79 -1.67
CA ASN A 55 -5.50 9.44 -1.10
C ASN A 55 -4.34 9.61 -2.08
N LYS A 56 -4.51 10.39 -3.15
CA LYS A 56 -3.47 10.61 -4.15
C LYS A 56 -2.24 11.28 -3.49
N PRO A 57 -1.04 10.69 -3.59
CA PRO A 57 0.15 11.30 -3.02
C PRO A 57 0.50 12.58 -3.76
N TYR A 58 1.09 13.54 -3.03
CA TYR A 58 1.69 14.71 -3.64
C TYR A 58 3.03 14.35 -4.27
N LEU A 59 3.19 14.63 -5.56
CA LEU A 59 4.45 14.40 -6.26
C LEU A 59 5.44 15.49 -5.87
N THR A 60 6.58 15.10 -5.31
CA THR A 60 7.70 16.01 -5.03
C THR A 60 8.83 15.76 -6.02
N THR A 61 9.50 16.84 -6.43
CA THR A 61 10.73 16.80 -7.22
C THR A 61 11.85 17.40 -6.40
N PHE A 62 13.05 16.83 -6.48
CA PHE A 62 14.25 17.47 -5.96
C PHE A 62 14.97 18.19 -7.11
N ASN A 63 15.61 19.31 -6.80
CA ASN A 63 16.42 20.01 -7.78
C ASN A 63 17.73 19.25 -8.02
N ASN A 64 17.96 18.73 -9.22
CA ASN A 64 19.20 18.06 -9.59
C ASN A 64 20.17 19.07 -10.19
N ASN A 65 20.86 19.81 -9.33
CA ASN A 65 21.92 20.71 -9.77
C ASN A 65 23.01 19.87 -10.48
N PRO A 66 23.43 20.25 -11.70
CA PRO A 66 24.46 19.51 -12.41
C PRO A 66 25.76 19.52 -11.59
N VAL A 67 26.23 18.34 -11.19
CA VAL A 67 27.58 18.18 -10.65
C VAL A 67 28.57 18.31 -11.81
N PRO A 68 29.55 19.22 -11.75
CA PRO A 68 30.59 19.27 -12.76
C PRO A 68 31.44 17.99 -12.65
N ILE A 69 31.34 17.10 -13.64
CA ILE A 69 32.25 15.95 -13.83
C ILE A 69 33.70 16.43 -14.11
N SER A 70 33.92 17.75 -14.21
CA SER A 70 35.22 18.38 -14.45
C SER A 70 36.21 18.34 -13.28
N PHE A 71 35.83 17.88 -12.08
CA PHE A 71 36.74 17.84 -10.92
C PHE A 71 37.63 16.59 -10.83
N MET A 72 37.45 15.58 -11.68
CA MET A 72 38.34 14.40 -11.71
C MET A 72 39.42 14.43 -12.80
N SER A 73 39.47 15.48 -13.65
CA SER A 73 40.43 15.57 -14.77
C SER A 73 41.51 16.66 -14.63
N LYS A 74 41.54 17.43 -13.55
CA LYS A 74 42.58 18.46 -13.34
C LYS A 74 43.21 18.32 -11.96
N GLY A 75 44.29 17.53 -11.87
CA GLY A 75 45.09 17.46 -10.64
C GLY A 75 46.05 16.29 -10.44
N LEU A 76 46.32 15.43 -11.43
CA LEU A 76 47.38 14.40 -11.34
C LEU A 76 48.16 14.25 -12.66
N TYR A 77 49.02 15.23 -12.95
CA TYR A 77 50.09 15.36 -13.98
C TYR A 77 50.11 16.87 -14.29
N THR A 78 51.12 17.69 -14.06
CA THR A 78 52.58 17.55 -14.04
C THR A 78 53.17 18.69 -13.20
N ASP A 79 53.95 18.39 -12.16
CA ASP A 79 55.05 19.27 -11.75
C ASP A 79 56.29 18.83 -12.55
N ILE A 80 56.42 19.37 -13.77
CA ILE A 80 57.67 19.56 -14.52
C ILE A 80 57.56 20.91 -15.23
#